data_AF-A0AB39JYK2-F1
#
_entry.id   AF-A0AB39JYK2-F1
#
_cell.length_a   1.000
_cell.length_b   1.000
_cell.length_c   1.000
_cell.angle_alpha   90.00
_cell.angle_beta   90.00
_cell.angle_gamma   90.00
#
_symmetry.space_group_name_H-M   'P 1'
#
loop_
_entity.id
_entity.type
_entity.pdbx_description
1 polymer ?
#
loop_
_entity_poly.entity_id
_entity_poly.type
_entity_poly.pdbx_seq_one_letter_code
_entity_poly.pdbx_strand_id
1 'polypeptide(L)' 'MTREYKYYQVESTHYNLEQVVKFTTSTDLRSALVRFSDGSEEEFTFANEDEYLEFLQVIRGIEF' A
#
# COMPACT_ATOMS: atom_id res chain seq x y z
N MET A 1 4.50 -19.23 7.27
CA MET A 1 3.32 -19.24 6.38
C MET A 1 3.17 -17.83 5.87
N THR A 2 3.82 -17.50 4.77
CA THR A 2 3.85 -16.13 4.22
C THR A 2 2.49 -15.90 3.58
N ARG A 3 1.65 -15.05 4.18
CA ARG A 3 0.35 -14.68 3.60
C ARG A 3 0.64 -13.95 2.29
N GLU A 4 0.29 -14.58 1.18
CA GLU A 4 0.40 -14.02 -0.17
C GLU A 4 -0.57 -12.83 -0.33
N TYR A 5 -0.21 -11.66 0.20
CA TYR A 5 -0.91 -10.42 -0.11
C TYR A 5 -0.43 -9.92 -1.47
N LYS A 6 -0.85 -10.60 -2.55
CA LYS A 6 -0.49 -10.22 -3.91
C LYS A 6 -1.17 -8.93 -4.37
N TYR A 7 -2.33 -8.61 -3.79
CA TYR A 7 -3.15 -7.48 -4.24
C TYR A 7 -3.72 -6.69 -3.06
N TYR A 8 -3.77 -5.38 -3.22
CA TYR A 8 -4.47 -4.45 -2.34
C TYR A 8 -5.49 -3.66 -3.14
N GLN A 9 -6.73 -3.59 -2.65
CA GLN A 9 -7.79 -2.85 -3.31
C GLN A 9 -7.97 -1.49 -2.63
N VAL A 10 -7.88 -0.43 -3.42
CA VAL A 10 -8.28 0.92 -3.02
C VAL A 10 -9.45 1.33 -3.88
N GLU A 11 -10.58 1.66 -3.24
CA GLU A 11 -11.85 1.90 -3.91
C GLU A 11 -12.26 0.76 -4.86
N SER A 12 -12.17 0.97 -6.17
CA SER A 12 -12.48 -0.02 -7.22
C SER A 12 -11.25 -0.53 -7.96
N THR A 13 -10.04 -0.07 -7.59
CA THR A 13 -8.79 -0.40 -8.28
C THR A 13 -8.00 -1.41 -7.47
N HIS A 14 -7.51 -2.45 -8.15
CA HIS A 14 -6.66 -3.48 -7.55
C HIS A 14 -5.20 -3.20 -7.90
N TYR A 15 -4.37 -3.01 -6.88
CA TYR A 15 -2.94 -2.76 -7.01
C TYR A 15 -2.16 -4.02 -6.68
N ASN A 16 -1.20 -4.38 -7.53
CA ASN A 16 -0.29 -5.48 -7.25
C ASN A 16 0.80 -5.01 -6.28
N LEU A 17 0.78 -5.56 -5.07
CA LEU A 17 1.73 -5.21 -4.02
C LEU A 17 3.13 -5.78 -4.28
N GLU A 18 3.26 -6.86 -5.06
CA GLU A 18 4.56 -7.43 -5.44
C GLU A 18 5.37 -6.48 -6.34
N GLN A 19 4.71 -5.51 -6.97
CA GLN A 19 5.38 -4.50 -7.77
C GLN A 19 5.81 -3.28 -6.95
N VAL A 20 5.47 -3.19 -5.68
CA VAL A 20 5.84 -2.06 -4.84
C VAL A 20 7.34 -2.10 -4.54
N VAL A 21 8.03 -1.02 -4.90
CA VAL A 21 9.48 -0.86 -4.63
C VAL A 21 9.76 0.11 -3.50
N LYS A 22 8.79 0.99 -3.19
CA LYS A 22 8.90 1.98 -2.12
C LYS A 22 7.51 2.44 -1.72
N PHE A 23 7.33 2.76 -0.44
CA PHE A 23 6.18 3.54 0.02
C PHE A 23 6.65 4.66 0.94
N THR A 24 5.85 5.72 1.01
CA THR A 24 6.07 6.87 1.91
C THR A 24 4.76 7.22 2.56
N THR A 25 4.72 7.16 3.89
CA THR A 25 3.54 7.50 4.67
C THR A 25 3.41 9.01 4.82
N SER A 26 2.20 9.54 4.67
CA SER A 26 1.93 10.94 4.95
C SER A 26 1.95 11.23 6.45
N THR A 27 2.22 12.48 6.82
CA THR A 27 2.29 12.92 8.23
C THR A 27 0.92 12.89 8.89
N ASP A 28 -0.14 13.04 8.08
CA ASP A 28 -1.53 13.08 8.53
C ASP A 28 -2.14 11.68 8.74
N LEU A 29 -1.36 10.60 8.57
CA LEU A 29 -1.77 9.20 8.77
C LEU A 29 -3.03 8.77 8.01
N ARG A 30 -3.35 9.47 6.91
CA ARG A 30 -4.53 9.24 6.07
C ARG A 30 -4.19 8.94 4.62
N SER A 31 -2.93 9.06 4.25
CA SER A 31 -2.48 8.68 2.92
C SER A 31 -1.09 8.05 2.94
N ALA A 32 -0.81 7.25 1.93
CA ALA A 32 0.49 6.69 1.66
C ALA A 32 0.77 6.77 0.16
N LEU A 33 1.90 7.35 -0.20
CA LEU A 33 2.40 7.36 -1.57
C LEU A 33 3.14 6.04 -1.84
N VAL A 34 2.68 5.29 -2.82
CA VAL A 34 3.22 3.99 -3.21
C VAL A 34 3.85 4.10 -4.58
N ARG A 35 5.10 3.64 -4.70
CA ARG A 35 5.83 3.60 -5.96
C ARG A 35 5.99 2.16 -6.42
N PHE A 36 5.66 1.93 -7.69
CA PHE A 36 5.73 0.63 -8.32
C PHE A 36 6.96 0.49 -9.22
N SER A 37 7.28 -0.76 -9.57
CA SER A 37 8.47 -1.14 -10.35
C SER A 37 8.44 -0.67 -11.81
N ASP A 38 7.25 -0.35 -12.33
CA ASP A 38 7.06 0.27 -13.64
C ASP A 38 7.36 1.78 -13.64
N GLY A 39 7.65 2.36 -12.45
CA GLY A 39 7.92 3.77 -12.26
C GLY A 39 6.68 4.62 -11.98
N SER A 40 5.49 4.03 -11.94
CA SER A 40 4.27 4.72 -11.52
C SER A 40 4.28 5.01 -10.02
N GLU A 41 3.63 6.10 -9.64
CA GLU A 41 3.47 6.55 -8.25
C GLU A 41 1.98 6.84 -8.03
N GLU A 42 1.39 6.16 -7.04
CA GLU A 42 -0.03 6.28 -6.70
C GLU A 42 -0.19 6.66 -5.23
N GLU A 43 -1.02 7.65 -4.94
CA GLU A 43 -1.36 8.00 -3.56
C GLU A 43 -2.60 7.23 -3.11
N PHE A 44 -2.42 6.36 -2.12
CA PHE A 44 -3.52 5.67 -1.48
C PHE A 44 -4.06 6.56 -0.37
N THR A 45 -5.33 6.94 -0.46
CA THR A 45 -6.02 7.70 0.58
C THR A 45 -6.99 6.76 1.30
N PHE A 46 -6.96 6.81 2.63
CA PHE A 46 -7.75 5.93 3.49
C PHE A 46 -8.88 6.72 4.14
N ALA A 47 -10.05 6.11 4.26
CA ALA A 47 -11.22 6.80 4.82
C ALA A 47 -11.09 6.99 6.33
N ASN A 48 -10.35 6.10 7.00
CA ASN A 48 -10.18 6.06 8.44
C ASN A 48 -8.78 5.53 8.83
N GLU A 49 -8.43 5.68 10.11
CA GLU A 49 -7.14 5.24 10.65
C GLU A 49 -7.00 3.71 10.64
N ASP A 50 -8.09 2.96 10.85
CA ASP A 50 -8.08 1.50 10.83
C ASP A 50 -7.63 0.95 9.47
N GLU A 51 -8.19 1.43 8.36
CA GLU A 51 -7.80 1.07 7.00
C GLU A 51 -6.33 1.38 6.72
N TYR A 52 -5.86 2.54 7.18
CA TYR A 52 -4.46 2.94 7.06
C TYR A 52 -3.54 1.99 7.84
N LEU A 53 -3.91 1.60 9.05
CA LEU A 53 -3.15 0.65 9.86
C LEU A 53 -3.13 -0.75 9.25
N GLU A 54 -4.25 -1.21 8.68
CA GLU A 54 -4.30 -2.47 7.93
C GLU A 54 -3.36 -2.43 6.73
N PHE A 55 -3.40 -1.35 5.94
CA PHE A 55 -2.46 -1.15 4.84
C PHE A 55 -1.00 -1.22 5.30
N LEU A 56 -0.66 -0.54 6.41
CA LEU A 56 0.69 -0.56 6.96
C LEU A 56 1.13 -1.97 7.37
N GLN A 57 0.25 -2.77 7.96
CA GLN A 57 0.56 -4.15 8.31
C GLN A 57 0.82 -5.01 7.07
N VAL A 58 0.04 -4.80 6.01
CA VAL A 58 0.20 -5.53 4.75
C VAL A 58 1.50 -5.12 4.05
N ILE A 59 1.75 -3.83 3.86
CA ILE A 59 2.89 -3.33 3.09
C ILE A 59 4.24 -3.55 3.80
N ARG A 60 4.25 -3.56 5.14
CA ARG A 60 5.43 -3.96 5.93
C ARG A 60 5.72 -5.46 5.88
N GLY A 61 4.74 -6.27 5.47
CA GLY A 61 4.92 -7.69 5.23
C GLY A 61 5.58 -8.02 3.89
N ILE A 62 5.81 -7.01 3.05
CA ILE A 62 6.49 -7.14 1.76
C ILE A 62 7.99 -7.01 1.99
N GLU A 63 8.76 -8.01 1.59
CA GLU A 63 10.21 -7.91 1.49
C GLU A 63 10.57 -7.26 0.15
N PHE A 64 11.33 -6.15 0.21
CA PHE A 64 11.81 -5.42 -0.98
C PHE A 64 13.17 -5.93 -1.46
#